data_AF-A0AAU4QS71-F1
#
_entry.id   AF-A0AAU4QS71-F1
#
_cell.length_a   1.000
_cell.length_b   1.000
_cell.length_c   1.000
_cell.angle_alpha   90.00
_cell.angle_beta   90.00
_cell.angle_gamma   90.00
#
_symmetry.space_group_name_H-M   'P 1'
#
loop_
_entity.id
_entity.type
_entity.pdbx_description
1 polymer ?
#
loop_
_entity_poly.entity_id
_entity_poly.type
_entity_poly.pdbx_seq_one_letter_code
_entity_poly.pdbx_strand_id
1 'polypeptide(L)' 'MIARWSSLWNGPSANLWDDACIGMVALLVELEALGTNVNAAQLTEVRRISETLLLTPGSLSAAGYALPGWPE' A
#
# COMPACT_ATOMS: atom_id res chain seq x y z
N MET A 1 9.91 -2.29 -7.47
CA MET A 1 8.43 -2.29 -7.59
C MET A 1 7.85 -3.69 -7.40
N ILE A 2 8.24 -4.70 -8.19
CA ILE A 2 7.71 -6.09 -8.10
C ILE A 2 7.86 -6.72 -6.70
N ALA A 3 8.98 -6.51 -6.00
CA ALA A 3 9.23 -7.11 -4.69
C ALA A 3 8.24 -6.68 -3.58
N ARG A 4 7.79 -5.41 -3.60
CA ARG A 4 6.76 -4.89 -2.67
C ARG A 4 5.44 -5.61 -2.93
N TRP A 5 5.01 -5.66 -4.19
CA TRP A 5 3.77 -6.32 -4.59
C TRP A 5 3.73 -7.81 -4.23
N SER A 6 4.85 -8.54 -4.37
CA SER A 6 4.94 -9.94 -3.93
C SER A 6 4.85 -10.14 -2.41
N SER A 7 5.35 -9.19 -1.61
CA SER A 7 5.27 -9.27 -0.15
C SER A 7 3.87 -9.03 0.40
N LEU A 8 3.01 -8.33 -0.36
CA LEU A 8 1.66 -7.96 0.10
C LEU A 8 0.70 -9.15 0.08
N TRP A 9 0.81 -10.01 -0.91
CA TRP A 9 0.02 -11.25 -0.99
C TRP A 9 0.38 -12.28 0.10
N ASN A 10 1.55 -12.14 0.72
CA ASN A 10 2.02 -13.01 1.79
C ASN A 10 2.06 -12.29 3.14
N GLY A 11 1.61 -11.03 3.19
CA GLY A 11 1.67 -10.18 4.37
C GLY A 11 0.47 -10.38 5.29
N PRO A 12 0.54 -9.86 6.53
CA PRO A 12 -0.56 -9.97 7.50
C PRO A 12 -1.88 -9.36 7.02
N SER A 13 -1.78 -8.33 6.15
CA SER A 13 -2.91 -7.62 5.54
C SER A 13 -3.52 -8.33 4.35
N ALA A 14 -2.93 -9.42 3.85
CA ALA A 14 -3.44 -10.15 2.68
C ALA A 14 -4.89 -10.64 2.87
N ASN A 15 -5.26 -10.98 4.11
CA ASN A 15 -6.62 -11.43 4.45
C ASN A 15 -7.65 -10.29 4.51
N LEU A 16 -7.21 -9.03 4.48
CA LEU A 16 -8.09 -7.86 4.54
C LEU A 16 -8.46 -7.35 3.15
N TRP A 17 -7.81 -7.86 2.11
CA TRP A 17 -8.08 -7.44 0.74
C TRP A 17 -9.15 -8.34 0.14
N ASP A 18 -10.26 -7.71 -0.24
CA ASP A 18 -11.37 -8.31 -0.96
C ASP A 18 -11.52 -7.66 -2.35
N ASP A 19 -12.57 -8.05 -3.07
CA ASP A 19 -12.86 -7.51 -4.41
C ASP A 19 -13.09 -5.99 -4.40
N ALA A 20 -13.47 -5.39 -3.27
CA ALA A 20 -13.64 -3.95 -3.16
C ALA A 20 -12.30 -3.19 -3.26
N CYS A 21 -11.17 -3.86 -3.00
CA CYS A 21 -9.84 -3.27 -3.10
C CYS A 21 -9.29 -3.20 -4.53
N ILE A 22 -9.88 -3.92 -5.50
CA ILE A 22 -9.38 -4.02 -6.89
C ILE A 22 -9.19 -2.65 -7.53
N GLY A 23 -10.17 -1.75 -7.39
CA GLY A 23 -10.09 -0.41 -7.99
C GLY A 23 -8.97 0.45 -7.41
N MET A 24 -8.73 0.35 -6.09
CA MET A 24 -7.64 1.06 -5.43
C MET A 24 -6.28 0.52 -5.84
N VAL A 25 -6.14 -0.80 -5.94
CA VAL A 25 -4.90 -1.45 -6.39
C VAL A 25 -4.59 -1.07 -7.83
N ALA A 26 -5.59 -1.13 -8.73
CA ALA A 26 -5.42 -0.75 -10.13
C ALA A 26 -4.96 0.70 -10.26
N LEU A 27 -5.61 1.63 -9.55
CA LEU A 27 -5.20 3.05 -9.56
C LEU A 27 -3.80 3.25 -8.99
N LEU A 28 -3.44 2.55 -7.90
CA LEU A 28 -2.11 2.65 -7.32
C LEU A 28 -1.03 2.17 -8.30
N VAL A 29 -1.26 1.07 -9.02
CA VAL A 29 -0.33 0.55 -10.04
C VAL A 29 -0.13 1.56 -11.17
N GLU A 30 -1.21 2.15 -11.68
CA GLU A 30 -1.15 3.18 -12.73
C GLU A 30 -0.38 4.43 -12.26
N LEU A 31 -0.64 4.90 -11.04
CA LEU A 31 0.05 6.06 -10.48
C LEU A 31 1.54 5.77 -10.21
N GLU A 32 1.89 4.56 -9.75
CA GLU A 32 3.29 4.15 -9.57
C GLU A 32 4.03 4.04 -10.90
N ALA A 33 3.36 3.61 -11.98
CA ALA A 33 3.94 3.53 -13.32
C ALA A 33 4.33 4.89 -13.91
N LEU A 34 3.69 5.98 -13.47
CA LEU A 34 4.06 7.35 -13.83
C LEU A 34 5.39 7.81 -13.21
N GLY A 35 5.88 7.10 -12.18
CA GLY A 35 7.15 7.41 -11.52
C GLY A 35 7.18 8.84 -10.96
N THR A 36 8.16 9.64 -11.40
CA THR A 36 8.34 11.03 -10.95
C THR A 36 7.42 12.04 -11.65
N ASN A 37 6.60 11.60 -12.61
CA ASN A 37 5.71 12.49 -13.37
C ASN A 37 4.34 12.71 -12.71
N VAL A 38 4.18 12.31 -11.45
CA VAL A 38 2.94 12.52 -10.69
C VAL A 38 2.84 13.95 -10.18
N ASN A 39 1.65 14.54 -10.30
CA ASN A 39 1.34 15.84 -9.71
C ASN A 39 1.03 15.72 -8.19
N ALA A 40 0.87 16.85 -7.52
CA ALA A 40 0.64 16.88 -6.06
C ALA A 40 -0.65 16.14 -5.63
N ALA A 41 -1.72 16.22 -6.42
CA ALA A 41 -2.97 15.51 -6.11
C ALA A 41 -2.80 14.00 -6.26
N GLN A 42 -2.13 13.56 -7.33
CA GLN A 42 -1.79 12.16 -7.57
C GLN A 42 -0.87 11.60 -6.48
N LEU A 43 0.14 12.36 -6.04
CA LEU A 43 1.01 11.97 -4.94
C LEU A 43 0.25 11.82 -3.62
N THR A 44 -0.72 12.71 -3.37
CA THR A 44 -1.59 12.62 -2.19
C THR A 44 -2.45 11.35 -2.25
N GLU A 45 -2.98 11.03 -3.43
CA GLU A 45 -3.78 9.83 -3.63
C GLU A 45 -2.97 8.54 -3.48
N VAL A 46 -1.72 8.51 -3.96
CA VAL A 46 -0.79 7.39 -3.72
C VAL A 46 -0.58 7.15 -2.23
N ARG A 47 -0.40 8.22 -1.44
CA ARG A 47 -0.24 8.11 0.02
C ARG A 47 -1.51 7.57 0.67
N ARG A 48 -2.66 8.16 0.34
CA ARG A 48 -3.97 7.74 0.87
C ARG A 48 -4.29 6.28 0.59
N ILE A 49 -4.09 5.83 -0.66
CA ILE A 49 -4.32 4.43 -1.04
C ILE A 49 -3.32 3.51 -0.34
N SER A 50 -2.04 3.91 -0.27
CA SER A 50 -1.02 3.12 0.44
C SER A 50 -1.34 2.94 1.93
N GLU A 51 -1.86 3.97 2.59
CA GLU A 51 -2.31 3.87 3.97
C GLU A 51 -3.52 2.94 4.10
N THR A 52 -4.54 3.15 3.26
CA THR A 52 -5.80 2.37 3.25
C THR A 52 -5.55 0.88 3.05
N LEU A 53 -4.67 0.53 2.11
CA LEU A 53 -4.32 -0.85 1.79
C LEU A 53 -3.32 -1.48 2.78
N LEU A 54 -3.00 -0.78 3.87
CA LEU A 54 -2.00 -1.23 4.86
C LEU A 54 -0.63 -1.52 4.23
N LEU A 55 -0.20 -0.68 3.30
CA LEU A 55 1.09 -0.81 2.62
C LEU A 55 2.20 0.02 3.27
N THR A 56 1.84 0.84 4.26
CA THR A 56 2.80 1.67 4.96
C THR A 56 3.12 1.07 6.33
N PRO A 57 4.33 1.33 6.81
CA PRO A 57 4.76 1.04 8.17
C PRO A 57 3.73 1.42 9.25
N GLY A 58 3.28 2.67 9.19
CA GLY A 58 2.38 3.25 10.18
C GLY A 58 0.98 2.66 10.09
N SER A 59 0.46 2.40 8.89
CA SER A 59 -0.87 1.82 8.76
C SER A 59 -0.90 0.36 9.21
N LEU A 60 0.13 -0.44 8.93
CA LEU A 60 0.25 -1.81 9.46
C LEU A 60 0.31 -1.82 10.99
N SER A 61 1.10 -0.94 11.59
CA SER A 61 1.18 -0.81 13.05
C SER A 61 -0.16 -0.34 13.65
N ALA A 62 -0.82 0.65 13.03
CA ALA A 62 -2.13 1.13 13.48
C ALA A 62 -3.23 0.05 13.40
N ALA A 63 -3.11 -0.89 12.46
CA ALA A 63 -3.98 -2.06 12.36
C ALA A 63 -3.62 -3.18 13.34
N GLY A 64 -2.59 -3.01 14.18
CA GLY A 64 -2.18 -3.96 15.21
C GLY A 64 -1.21 -5.04 14.75
N TYR A 65 -0.62 -4.92 13.55
CA TYR A 65 0.37 -5.88 13.06
C TYR A 65 1.77 -5.55 13.60
N ALA A 66 2.39 -6.51 14.27
CA ALA A 66 3.79 -6.45 14.70
C ALA A 66 4.69 -6.94 13.57
N LEU A 67 5.49 -6.04 13.00
CA LEU A 67 6.47 -6.39 11.95
C LEU A 67 7.86 -6.53 12.59
N PRO A 68 8.61 -7.62 12.31
CA PRO A 68 9.95 -7.80 12.87
C PRO A 68 10.89 -6.66 12.44
N GLY A 69 11.51 -5.97 13.41
CA GLY A 69 12.51 -4.94 13.15
C GLY A 69 11.99 -3.51 12.93
N TRP A 70 10.75 -3.20 13.31
CA TRP A 70 10.27 -1.81 13.40
C TRP A 70 10.82 -1.11 14.65
N PRO A 71 11.12 0.21 14.64
CA PRO A 71 11.65 0.86 15.84
C PRO A 71 10.56 0.85 16.92
N GLU A 72 10.94 0.37 18.10
CA GLU A 72 10.24 0.61 19.36
C GLU A 72 10.05 2.11 19.63
#